data_AF-A0A971YBF7-F1
#
_entry.id   AF-A0A971YBF7-F1
#
_cell.length_a   1.000
_cell.length_b   1.000
_cell.length_c   1.000
_cell.angle_alpha   90.00
_cell.angle_beta   90.00
_cell.angle_gamma   90.00
#
_symmetry.space_group_name_H-M   'P 1'
#
loop_
_entity.id
_entity.type
_entity.pdbx_description
1 polymer ?
#
loop_
_entity_poly.entity_id
_entity_poly.type
_entity_poly.pdbx_seq_one_letter_code
_entity_poly.pdbx_strand_id
1 'polypeptide(L)'
;MRTLLMVLTILLMAVSCSKEVRSVDTDSTGEPLVLEEKGSIELRLDDTDLSRYTDKNAGIWKEARTRGVHAVYNKILEKDFTLIPGSGFRSLDAEGRYTEHGLLTQTRDPETGDFVQNFEVTIRFIGDTSLGGQVTVLKEDRYVSGMTDVAYGMFFQRNPSHLPVFVAIAEPVKELGQGLYRLIGVAEVQHVMSDSISLPTEHGGTGKLCSLEILTSSKEVEAGDLLFLLTVNITAQEPVLEALAEPLPEIPAQLETVVVQPAPNDTVAEPAESK
;
A
#
# COMPACT_ATOMS: atom_id res chain seq x y z
N MET A 1 -44.29 16.45 -23.25
CA MET A 1 -43.00 15.75 -23.47
C MET A 1 -41.78 16.66 -23.27
N ARG A 2 -41.73 17.88 -23.83
CA ARG A 2 -40.57 18.79 -23.66
C ARG A 2 -40.28 19.21 -22.21
N THR A 3 -41.33 19.44 -21.41
CA THR A 3 -41.21 19.82 -19.99
C THR A 3 -40.70 18.68 -19.10
N LEU A 4 -41.08 17.43 -19.39
CA LEU A 4 -40.59 16.26 -18.67
C LEU A 4 -39.09 16.02 -18.92
N LEU A 5 -38.64 16.26 -20.16
CA LEU A 5 -37.25 16.10 -20.54
C LEU A 5 -36.35 17.15 -19.87
N MET A 6 -36.83 18.40 -19.74
CA MET A 6 -36.11 19.46 -19.03
C MET A 6 -35.95 19.17 -17.53
N VAL A 7 -37.00 18.66 -16.88
CA VAL A 7 -36.92 18.29 -15.45
C VAL A 7 -35.96 17.13 -15.23
N LEU A 8 -35.95 16.14 -16.14
CA LEU A 8 -35.03 15.00 -16.07
C LEU A 8 -33.56 15.42 -16.26
N THR A 9 -33.27 16.37 -17.16
CA THR A 9 -31.90 16.91 -17.33
C THR A 9 -31.43 17.73 -16.14
N ILE A 10 -32.32 18.48 -15.47
CA ILE A 10 -31.97 19.22 -14.25
C ILE A 10 -31.73 18.26 -13.09
N LEU A 11 -32.52 17.19 -12.98
CA LEU A 11 -32.34 16.15 -11.97
C LEU A 11 -31.04 15.35 -12.18
N LEU A 12 -30.68 15.06 -13.44
CA LEU A 12 -29.43 14.37 -13.78
C LEU A 12 -28.19 15.24 -13.55
N MET A 13 -28.28 16.57 -13.74
CA MET A 13 -27.19 17.48 -13.36
C MET A 13 -27.04 17.63 -11.84
N ALA A 14 -28.12 17.50 -11.06
CA ALA A 14 -28.05 17.57 -9.60
C ALA A 14 -27.52 16.28 -8.94
N VAL A 15 -27.52 15.15 -9.66
CA VAL A 15 -26.99 13.86 -9.17
C VAL A 15 -25.52 13.65 -9.59
N SER A 16 -24.97 14.51 -10.44
CA SER A 16 -23.55 14.45 -10.80
C SER A 16 -22.74 15.41 -9.93
N CYS A 17 -21.79 14.85 -9.18
CA CYS A 17 -20.78 15.53 -8.36
C CYS A 17 -21.20 16.07 -6.99
N SER A 18 -21.45 15.14 -6.07
CA SER A 18 -20.88 15.28 -4.73
C SER A 18 -19.97 14.07 -4.47
N LYS A 19 -18.82 14.03 -5.13
CA LYS A 19 -17.71 13.24 -4.60
C LYS A 19 -17.30 13.98 -3.32
N GLU A 20 -17.62 13.40 -2.16
CA GLU A 20 -17.22 13.98 -0.87
C GLU A 20 -15.69 14.07 -0.86
N VAL A 21 -15.17 15.27 -1.10
CA VAL A 21 -13.77 15.58 -0.83
C VAL A 21 -13.64 15.48 0.68
N ARG A 22 -13.00 14.42 1.16
CA ARG A 22 -12.60 14.33 2.56
C ARG A 22 -11.48 15.33 2.76
N SER A 23 -11.84 16.58 3.06
CA SER A 23 -10.92 17.51 3.70
C SER A 23 -10.65 16.94 5.10
N VAL A 24 -9.48 16.36 5.29
CA VAL A 24 -9.01 16.13 6.66
C VAL A 24 -8.68 17.52 7.18
N ASP A 25 -9.51 18.01 8.11
CA ASP A 25 -9.20 19.21 8.88
C ASP A 25 -7.85 18.97 9.55
N THR A 26 -6.81 19.58 8.98
CA THR A 26 -5.57 19.80 9.72
C THR A 26 -5.96 20.71 10.87
N ASP A 27 -6.00 20.14 12.08
CA ASP A 27 -6.01 20.95 13.29
C ASP A 27 -5.00 22.08 13.12
N SER A 28 -5.37 23.28 13.56
CA SER A 28 -4.59 24.53 13.47
C SER A 28 -3.18 24.50 14.11
N THR A 29 -2.66 23.32 14.44
CA THR A 29 -1.38 23.04 15.08
C THR A 29 -0.18 23.00 14.12
N GLY A 30 -0.40 23.01 12.80
CA GLY A 30 0.69 22.99 11.81
C GLY A 30 1.45 21.65 11.73
N GLU A 31 0.91 20.60 12.34
CA GLU A 31 1.43 19.24 12.20
C GLU A 31 1.12 18.71 10.81
N PRO A 32 2.09 18.08 10.11
CA PRO A 32 1.81 17.53 8.80
C PRO A 32 0.88 16.35 8.94
N LEU A 33 0.01 16.24 7.96
CA LEU A 33 -0.83 15.08 7.78
C LEU A 33 0.01 13.80 7.66
N VAL A 34 -0.41 12.76 8.39
CA VAL A 34 0.10 11.40 8.25
C VAL A 34 -1.03 10.51 7.74
N LEU A 35 -0.78 9.79 6.64
CA LEU A 35 -1.68 8.81 6.07
C LEU A 35 -0.97 7.45 6.04
N GLU A 36 -1.63 6.40 6.51
CA GLU A 36 -1.15 5.03 6.40
C GLU A 36 -2.24 4.17 5.77
N GLU A 37 -1.90 3.44 4.72
CA GLU A 37 -2.80 2.53 4.02
C GLU A 37 -2.15 1.17 3.84
N LYS A 38 -2.98 0.13 3.93
CA LYS A 38 -2.55 -1.26 3.80
C LYS A 38 -3.35 -1.98 2.72
N GLY A 39 -2.73 -2.95 2.08
CA GLY A 39 -3.40 -3.86 1.16
C GLY A 39 -2.64 -5.16 0.99
N SER A 40 -3.36 -6.19 0.58
CA SER A 40 -2.78 -7.46 0.18
C SER A 40 -2.83 -7.60 -1.33
N ILE A 41 -1.83 -8.28 -1.88
CA ILE A 41 -1.80 -8.71 -3.28
C ILE A 41 -1.44 -10.19 -3.35
N GLU A 42 -2.07 -10.92 -4.28
CA GLU A 42 -1.61 -12.25 -4.69
C GLU A 42 -0.69 -12.06 -5.91
N LEU A 43 0.55 -12.50 -5.79
CA LEU A 43 1.50 -12.47 -6.88
C LEU A 43 1.56 -13.86 -7.53
N ARG A 44 1.10 -13.96 -8.77
CA ARG A 44 1.31 -15.13 -9.64
C ARG A 44 2.32 -14.79 -10.73
N LEU A 45 3.41 -15.56 -10.80
CA LEU A 45 4.48 -15.39 -11.80
C LEU A 45 4.80 -16.73 -12.43
N ASP A 46 4.78 -16.77 -13.77
CA ASP A 46 5.22 -17.93 -14.53
C ASP A 46 6.76 -17.98 -14.64
N ASP A 47 7.28 -19.08 -15.18
CA ASP A 47 8.72 -19.22 -15.38
C ASP A 47 9.28 -18.26 -16.44
N THR A 48 8.46 -17.77 -17.37
CA THR A 48 8.86 -16.79 -18.40
C THR A 48 9.12 -15.44 -17.75
N ASP A 49 8.26 -14.99 -16.85
CA ASP A 49 8.41 -13.76 -16.09
C ASP A 49 9.63 -13.82 -15.18
N LEU A 50 9.84 -14.95 -14.49
CA LEU A 50 11.00 -15.15 -13.63
C LEU A 50 12.32 -15.27 -14.42
N SER A 51 12.28 -15.76 -15.66
CA SER A 51 13.49 -15.93 -16.49
C SER A 51 14.16 -14.61 -16.88
N ARG A 52 13.42 -13.48 -16.79
CA ARG A 52 13.93 -12.13 -17.08
C ARG A 52 14.89 -11.62 -16.02
N TYR A 53 14.89 -12.25 -14.84
CA TYR A 53 15.68 -11.86 -13.69
C TYR A 53 16.86 -12.81 -13.49
N THR A 54 18.06 -12.25 -13.34
CA THR A 54 19.26 -13.05 -12.99
C THR A 54 19.11 -13.69 -11.61
N ASP A 55 18.52 -12.95 -10.66
CA ASP A 55 18.11 -13.46 -9.35
C ASP A 55 16.58 -13.51 -9.30
N LYS A 56 16.02 -14.72 -9.28
CA LYS A 56 14.57 -14.94 -9.23
C LYS A 56 13.94 -14.34 -7.97
N ASN A 57 14.62 -14.40 -6.82
CA ASN A 57 14.07 -13.87 -5.57
C ASN A 57 13.99 -12.34 -5.62
N ALA A 58 15.04 -11.69 -6.12
CA ALA A 58 15.03 -10.24 -6.35
C ALA A 58 13.95 -9.84 -7.36
N GLY A 59 13.73 -10.67 -8.39
CA GLY A 59 12.63 -10.49 -9.35
C GLY A 59 11.25 -10.56 -8.70
N ILE A 60 11.00 -11.57 -7.86
CA ILE A 60 9.74 -11.72 -7.10
C ILE A 60 9.49 -10.50 -6.21
N TRP A 61 10.48 -10.07 -5.42
CA TRP A 61 10.35 -8.89 -4.58
C TRP A 61 10.07 -7.62 -5.38
N LYS A 62 10.75 -7.44 -6.51
CA LYS A 62 10.52 -6.31 -7.41
C LYS A 62 9.10 -6.31 -7.97
N GLU A 63 8.58 -7.44 -8.45
CA GLU A 63 7.22 -7.56 -8.96
C GLU A 63 6.17 -7.34 -7.85
N ALA A 64 6.36 -7.93 -6.67
CA ALA A 64 5.49 -7.73 -5.52
C ALA A 64 5.44 -6.24 -5.14
N ARG A 65 6.60 -5.58 -5.17
CA ARG A 65 6.74 -4.15 -4.90
C ARG A 65 6.00 -3.28 -5.90
N THR A 66 6.28 -3.44 -7.18
CA THR A 66 5.66 -2.60 -8.21
C THR A 66 4.14 -2.79 -8.23
N ARG A 67 3.66 -4.03 -8.22
CA ARG A 67 2.21 -4.32 -8.24
C ARG A 67 1.53 -3.91 -6.93
N GLY A 68 2.19 -4.14 -5.80
CA GLY A 68 1.64 -3.86 -4.48
C GLY A 68 1.56 -2.38 -4.18
N VAL A 69 2.61 -1.61 -4.50
CA VAL A 69 2.58 -0.14 -4.38
C VAL A 69 1.50 0.45 -5.26
N HIS A 70 1.41 0.01 -6.52
CA HIS A 70 0.37 0.44 -7.44
C HIS A 70 -1.05 0.15 -6.89
N ALA A 71 -1.29 -1.07 -6.40
CA ALA A 71 -2.59 -1.46 -5.86
C ALA A 71 -3.00 -0.67 -4.61
N VAL A 72 -2.09 -0.48 -3.64
CA VAL A 72 -2.39 0.28 -2.43
C VAL A 72 -2.55 1.77 -2.75
N TYR A 73 -1.72 2.32 -3.63
CA TYR A 73 -1.79 3.74 -3.96
C TYR A 73 -3.04 4.11 -4.76
N ASN A 74 -3.56 3.21 -5.61
CA ASN A 74 -4.85 3.45 -6.27
C ASN A 74 -6.00 3.63 -5.27
N LYS A 75 -5.98 2.91 -4.13
CA LYS A 75 -6.96 3.14 -3.04
C LYS A 75 -6.81 4.53 -2.41
N ILE A 76 -5.61 5.09 -2.37
CA ILE A 76 -5.37 6.48 -1.91
C ILE A 76 -5.97 7.46 -2.91
N LEU A 77 -5.70 7.26 -4.21
CA LEU A 77 -6.19 8.12 -5.29
C LEU A 77 -7.72 8.14 -5.38
N GLU A 78 -8.39 7.01 -5.14
CA GLU A 78 -9.85 6.93 -5.13
C GLU A 78 -10.50 7.87 -4.11
N LYS A 79 -9.81 8.12 -2.98
CA LYS A 79 -10.28 8.99 -1.88
C LYS A 79 -10.21 10.49 -2.19
N ASP A 80 -9.66 10.89 -3.34
CA ASP A 80 -9.49 12.29 -3.78
C ASP A 80 -8.86 13.18 -2.68
N PHE A 81 -7.72 12.71 -2.18
CA PHE A 81 -7.12 13.21 -0.96
C PHE A 81 -6.45 14.59 -1.15
N THR A 82 -6.80 15.57 -0.32
CA THR A 82 -6.19 16.91 -0.30
C THR A 82 -5.47 17.20 1.02
N LEU A 83 -4.32 17.87 0.96
CA LEU A 83 -3.50 18.25 2.11
C LEU A 83 -3.01 19.70 2.05
N ILE A 84 -2.69 20.24 3.22
CA ILE A 84 -1.86 21.43 3.37
C ILE A 84 -0.50 20.94 3.89
N PRO A 85 0.62 21.15 3.16
CA PRO A 85 1.93 20.68 3.59
C PRO A 85 2.34 21.33 4.91
N GLY A 86 2.69 20.50 5.89
CA GLY A 86 3.28 20.95 7.14
C GLY A 86 4.78 21.23 7.01
N SER A 87 5.36 21.73 8.09
CA SER A 87 6.80 21.94 8.19
C SER A 87 7.32 21.52 9.56
N GLY A 88 8.48 20.85 9.59
CA GLY A 88 9.24 20.65 10.82
C GLY A 88 8.91 19.38 11.60
N PHE A 89 8.23 18.41 11.00
CA PHE A 89 8.01 17.10 11.60
C PHE A 89 9.32 16.33 11.72
N ARG A 90 9.72 16.11 12.96
CA ARG A 90 10.91 15.34 13.33
C ARG A 90 10.49 13.97 13.81
N SER A 91 10.14 13.09 12.89
CA SER A 91 10.04 11.66 13.22
C SER A 91 11.33 10.97 12.80
N LEU A 92 11.91 10.21 13.74
CA LEU A 92 13.09 9.37 13.54
C LEU A 92 12.80 8.22 12.55
N ASP A 93 11.53 7.84 12.39
CA ASP A 93 11.07 6.72 11.56
C ASP A 93 10.41 7.16 10.24
N ALA A 94 10.36 8.46 9.95
CA ALA A 94 9.66 9.05 8.80
C ALA A 94 10.49 9.17 7.52
N GLU A 95 11.67 8.56 7.50
CA GLU A 95 12.51 8.57 6.31
C GLU A 95 11.87 7.66 5.27
N GLY A 96 11.74 8.12 4.02
CA GLY A 96 11.13 7.40 2.90
C GLY A 96 11.82 6.09 2.56
N ARG A 97 11.71 5.14 3.49
CA ARG A 97 12.41 3.88 3.54
C ARG A 97 11.56 2.83 2.86
N TYR A 98 12.27 1.96 2.17
CA TYR A 98 11.74 0.72 1.67
C TYR A 98 12.24 -0.44 2.54
N THR A 99 11.33 -1.32 2.95
CA THR A 99 11.66 -2.52 3.71
C THR A 99 10.95 -3.75 3.15
N GLU A 100 11.70 -4.85 3.05
CA GLU A 100 11.22 -6.19 2.70
C GLU A 100 11.29 -7.08 3.94
N HIS A 101 10.22 -7.81 4.24
CA HIS A 101 10.14 -8.71 5.39
C HIS A 101 9.48 -10.04 5.05
N GLY A 102 9.85 -11.10 5.75
CA GLY A 102 9.29 -12.44 5.56
C GLY A 102 10.10 -13.31 4.60
N LEU A 103 9.61 -14.52 4.36
CA LEU A 103 10.27 -15.53 3.54
C LEU A 103 9.47 -15.79 2.26
N LEU A 104 10.18 -15.81 1.12
CA LEU A 104 9.59 -16.24 -0.13
C LEU A 104 9.34 -17.75 -0.08
N THR A 105 8.14 -18.17 -0.44
CA THR A 105 7.79 -19.59 -0.53
C THR A 105 8.49 -20.24 -1.71
N GLN A 106 8.67 -21.55 -1.64
CA GLN A 106 9.06 -22.35 -2.82
C GLN A 106 7.84 -23.07 -3.43
N THR A 107 6.64 -22.78 -2.91
CA THR A 107 5.40 -23.39 -3.35
C THR A 107 5.08 -22.93 -4.77
N ARG A 108 4.78 -23.91 -5.64
CA ARG A 108 4.29 -23.68 -7.00
C ARG A 108 2.86 -24.16 -7.08
N ASP A 109 2.08 -23.49 -7.91
CA ASP A 109 0.75 -23.95 -8.28
C ASP A 109 0.86 -25.34 -8.94
N PRO A 110 0.15 -26.37 -8.47
CA PRO A 110 0.29 -27.72 -8.97
C PRO A 110 -0.30 -27.91 -10.39
N GLU A 111 -1.21 -27.05 -10.82
CA GLU A 111 -1.84 -27.11 -12.14
C GLU A 111 -1.03 -26.35 -13.19
N THR A 112 -0.52 -25.16 -12.84
CA THR A 112 0.19 -24.29 -13.80
C THR A 112 1.71 -24.31 -13.66
N GLY A 113 2.24 -24.69 -12.49
CA GLY A 113 3.67 -24.58 -12.16
C GLY A 113 4.13 -23.17 -11.77
N ASP A 114 3.19 -22.21 -11.68
CA ASP A 114 3.50 -20.81 -11.39
C ASP A 114 3.91 -20.61 -9.94
N PHE A 115 4.77 -19.63 -9.69
CA PHE A 115 4.98 -19.13 -8.35
C PHE A 115 3.74 -18.38 -7.88
N VAL A 116 3.24 -18.69 -6.68
CA VAL A 116 2.10 -18.00 -6.07
C VAL A 116 2.40 -17.68 -4.61
N GLN A 117 2.32 -16.39 -4.25
CA GLN A 117 2.45 -15.96 -2.86
C GLN A 117 1.68 -14.65 -2.62
N ASN A 118 1.10 -14.53 -1.43
CA ASN A 118 0.47 -13.30 -0.96
C ASN A 118 1.49 -12.37 -0.30
N PHE A 119 1.36 -11.07 -0.56
CA PHE A 119 2.16 -10.03 0.07
C PHE A 119 1.25 -8.98 0.70
N GLU A 120 1.59 -8.55 1.90
CA GLU A 120 1.02 -7.36 2.51
C GLU A 120 1.90 -6.15 2.20
N VAL A 121 1.29 -5.07 1.72
CA VAL A 121 1.96 -3.80 1.43
C VAL A 121 1.37 -2.73 2.32
N THR A 122 2.23 -2.04 3.04
CA THR A 122 1.90 -0.85 3.82
C THR A 122 2.59 0.35 3.19
N ILE A 123 1.81 1.39 2.86
CA ILE A 123 2.30 2.69 2.42
C ILE A 123 1.99 3.70 3.50
N ARG A 124 3.01 4.45 3.91
CA ARG A 124 2.87 5.57 4.82
C ARG A 124 3.38 6.85 4.15
N PHE A 125 2.52 7.86 4.17
CA PHE A 125 2.73 9.19 3.61
C PHE A 125 2.75 10.22 4.74
N ILE A 126 3.66 11.18 4.65
CA ILE A 126 3.72 12.34 5.55
C ILE A 126 3.81 13.58 4.69
N GLY A 127 2.80 14.45 4.80
CA GLY A 127 2.73 15.72 4.07
C GLY A 127 3.63 16.80 4.65
N ASP A 128 4.93 16.51 4.84
CA ASP A 128 5.92 17.47 5.36
C ASP A 128 6.88 17.92 4.25
N THR A 129 7.03 19.24 4.11
CA THR A 129 7.92 19.86 3.12
C THR A 129 9.40 19.50 3.28
N SER A 130 9.87 19.14 4.49
CA SER A 130 11.24 18.67 4.73
C SER A 130 11.51 17.26 4.17
N LEU A 131 10.46 16.45 4.01
CA LEU A 131 10.46 15.17 3.29
C LEU A 131 10.04 15.34 1.83
N GLY A 132 9.95 16.60 1.39
CA GLY A 132 9.39 16.99 0.12
C GLY A 132 10.44 17.31 -0.95
N GLY A 133 9.93 17.47 -2.15
CA GLY A 133 10.63 17.91 -3.33
C GLY A 133 9.66 18.50 -4.34
N GLN A 134 10.14 18.69 -5.56
CA GLN A 134 9.33 19.22 -6.66
C GLN A 134 9.68 18.55 -7.98
N VAL A 135 8.69 18.36 -8.83
CA VAL A 135 8.89 18.02 -10.24
C VAL A 135 9.45 19.24 -10.97
N THR A 136 10.55 19.04 -11.69
CA THR A 136 11.33 20.13 -12.29
C THR A 136 11.13 20.21 -13.79
N VAL A 137 11.31 19.07 -14.47
CA VAL A 137 11.30 18.94 -15.92
C VAL A 137 10.77 17.55 -16.24
N LEU A 138 10.00 17.44 -17.31
CA LEU A 138 9.52 16.16 -17.82
C LEU A 138 10.43 15.73 -18.96
N LYS A 139 10.68 14.41 -19.08
CA LYS A 139 11.54 13.91 -20.15
C LYS A 139 10.85 14.13 -21.51
N GLU A 140 11.59 14.70 -22.45
CA GLU A 140 11.18 15.00 -23.84
C GLU A 140 10.17 16.14 -24.03
N ASP A 141 10.57 17.43 -23.94
CA ASP A 141 9.84 18.62 -24.49
C ASP A 141 8.29 18.67 -24.29
N ARG A 142 7.78 17.87 -23.36
CA ARG A 142 6.38 17.63 -23.07
C ARG A 142 6.07 18.37 -21.78
N TYR A 143 4.95 19.08 -21.78
CA TYR A 143 4.47 19.83 -20.61
C TYR A 143 3.74 18.94 -19.61
N VAL A 144 3.52 17.67 -19.95
CA VAL A 144 2.66 16.71 -19.26
C VAL A 144 3.28 15.31 -19.31
N SER A 145 3.22 14.55 -18.22
CA SER A 145 3.61 13.14 -18.17
C SER A 145 2.53 12.27 -17.53
N GLY A 146 2.33 11.09 -18.10
CA GLY A 146 1.34 10.10 -17.66
C GLY A 146 1.97 8.87 -17.02
N MET A 147 1.19 7.78 -16.95
CA MET A 147 1.63 6.52 -16.38
C MET A 147 2.80 5.93 -17.18
N THR A 148 3.82 5.42 -16.50
CA THR A 148 5.09 4.87 -17.05
C THR A 148 6.03 5.87 -17.74
N ASP A 149 5.71 7.17 -17.72
CA ASP A 149 6.64 8.20 -18.19
C ASP A 149 7.75 8.47 -17.14
N VAL A 150 8.86 9.03 -17.63
CA VAL A 150 9.97 9.45 -16.78
C VAL A 150 9.92 10.96 -16.56
N ALA A 151 9.96 11.38 -15.30
CA ALA A 151 10.05 12.77 -14.89
C ALA A 151 11.36 13.04 -14.14
N TYR A 152 11.76 14.30 -14.02
CA TYR A 152 12.88 14.73 -13.20
C TYR A 152 12.38 15.53 -12.00
N GLY A 153 12.79 15.11 -10.81
CA GLY A 153 12.48 15.79 -9.56
C GLY A 153 13.72 16.40 -8.92
N MET A 154 13.49 17.29 -7.97
CA MET A 154 14.50 17.72 -7.01
C MET A 154 13.99 17.54 -5.58
N PHE A 155 14.80 16.98 -4.69
CA PHE A 155 14.51 16.96 -3.26
C PHE A 155 15.01 18.24 -2.59
N PHE A 156 14.26 18.75 -1.61
CA PHE A 156 14.62 20.00 -0.93
C PHE A 156 15.66 19.79 0.17
N GLN A 157 15.25 19.21 1.31
CA GLN A 157 16.09 19.15 2.51
C GLN A 157 16.64 17.75 2.78
N ARG A 158 15.80 16.72 2.62
CA ARG A 158 16.18 15.33 2.85
C ARG A 158 16.33 14.59 1.53
N ASN A 159 17.44 13.87 1.39
CA ASN A 159 17.71 13.01 0.26
C ASN A 159 17.61 11.55 0.71
N PRO A 160 17.02 10.67 -0.11
CA PRO A 160 17.04 9.24 0.19
C PRO A 160 18.48 8.71 0.18
N SER A 161 18.82 7.90 1.18
CA SER A 161 20.17 7.31 1.35
C SER A 161 20.37 6.03 0.54
N HIS A 162 19.29 5.31 0.24
CA HIS A 162 19.30 4.03 -0.46
C HIS A 162 18.12 3.94 -1.43
N LEU A 163 18.26 3.16 -2.48
CA LEU A 163 17.18 2.79 -3.39
C LEU A 163 16.75 1.33 -3.13
N PRO A 164 15.49 0.94 -3.43
CA PRO A 164 14.44 1.74 -4.09
C PRO A 164 13.74 2.72 -3.12
N VAL A 165 13.20 3.81 -3.68
CA VAL A 165 12.42 4.82 -2.94
C VAL A 165 11.22 5.24 -3.75
N PHE A 166 10.12 5.56 -3.06
CA PHE A 166 8.87 5.98 -3.67
C PHE A 166 8.52 7.39 -3.25
N VAL A 167 7.87 8.12 -4.14
CA VAL A 167 7.37 9.47 -3.88
C VAL A 167 5.90 9.56 -4.27
N ALA A 168 5.10 10.20 -3.43
CA ALA A 168 3.78 10.69 -3.80
C ALA A 168 3.93 12.02 -4.55
N ILE A 169 3.09 12.22 -5.56
CA ILE A 169 3.03 13.42 -6.38
C ILE A 169 1.75 14.17 -6.02
N ALA A 170 1.87 15.46 -5.75
CA ALA A 170 0.76 16.31 -5.37
C ALA A 170 0.70 17.59 -6.21
N GLU A 171 -0.44 17.86 -6.84
CA GLU A 171 -0.68 19.07 -7.62
C GLU A 171 -1.24 20.19 -6.72
N PRO A 172 -0.96 21.47 -7.00
CA PRO A 172 -1.62 22.59 -6.32
C PRO A 172 -3.09 22.75 -6.74
N VAL A 173 -4.01 22.78 -5.78
CA VAL A 173 -5.45 22.95 -6.03
C VAL A 173 -5.84 24.42 -6.03
N LYS A 174 -5.68 25.08 -7.18
CA LYS A 174 -5.96 26.52 -7.35
C LYS A 174 -7.41 26.93 -7.02
N GLU A 175 -8.36 25.99 -7.14
CA GLU A 175 -9.79 26.23 -6.93
C GLU A 175 -10.20 26.31 -5.44
N LEU A 176 -9.47 25.63 -4.55
CA LEU A 176 -9.83 25.50 -3.13
C LEU A 176 -9.08 26.48 -2.22
N GLY A 177 -8.20 27.31 -2.77
CA GLY A 177 -7.41 28.29 -2.04
C GLY A 177 -5.90 28.11 -2.24
N GLN A 178 -5.11 29.02 -1.68
CA GLN A 178 -3.65 28.93 -1.72
C GLN A 178 -3.14 27.91 -0.72
N GLY A 179 -2.13 27.13 -1.11
CA GLY A 179 -1.42 26.19 -0.23
C GLY A 179 -2.07 24.82 -0.05
N LEU A 180 -3.19 24.55 -0.73
CA LEU A 180 -3.77 23.20 -0.80
C LEU A 180 -3.18 22.41 -1.97
N TYR A 181 -2.88 21.15 -1.71
CA TYR A 181 -2.37 20.20 -2.68
C TYR A 181 -3.23 18.94 -2.71
N ARG A 182 -3.38 18.32 -3.88
CA ARG A 182 -4.10 17.06 -4.06
C ARG A 182 -3.14 15.98 -4.48
N LEU A 183 -3.23 14.81 -3.85
CA LEU A 183 -2.45 13.65 -4.28
C LEU A 183 -2.97 13.15 -5.64
N ILE A 184 -2.09 13.13 -6.63
CA ILE A 184 -2.43 12.76 -8.00
C ILE A 184 -1.70 11.52 -8.49
N GLY A 185 -0.59 11.11 -7.88
CA GLY A 185 0.15 9.96 -8.38
C GLY A 185 1.28 9.50 -7.49
N VAL A 186 1.94 8.41 -7.89
CA VAL A 186 3.11 7.85 -7.23
C VAL A 186 4.18 7.49 -8.25
N ALA A 187 5.43 7.71 -7.89
CA ALA A 187 6.59 7.37 -8.72
C ALA A 187 7.67 6.62 -7.93
N GLU A 188 8.42 5.79 -8.64
CA GLU A 188 9.66 5.18 -8.14
C GLU A 188 10.86 6.07 -8.50
N VAL A 189 11.74 6.33 -7.54
CA VAL A 189 13.00 7.03 -7.77
C VAL A 189 13.99 6.04 -8.39
N GLN A 190 14.29 6.22 -9.67
CA GLN A 190 15.21 5.36 -10.42
C GLN A 190 16.68 5.71 -10.17
N HIS A 191 16.99 7.00 -10.02
CA HIS A 191 18.35 7.47 -9.83
C HIS A 191 18.36 8.77 -9.03
N VAL A 192 19.35 8.94 -8.17
CA VAL A 192 19.64 10.20 -7.45
C VAL A 192 21.02 10.66 -7.88
N MET A 193 21.10 11.86 -8.45
CA MET A 193 22.35 12.41 -8.94
C MET A 193 23.31 12.71 -7.79
N SER A 194 24.60 12.51 -8.05
CA SER A 194 25.66 12.73 -7.06
C SER A 194 25.88 14.21 -6.74
N ASP A 195 25.60 15.10 -7.70
CA ASP A 195 25.81 16.54 -7.55
C ASP A 195 24.64 17.22 -6.85
N SER A 196 24.95 18.24 -6.05
CA SER A 196 23.93 19.08 -5.43
C SER A 196 23.61 20.27 -6.34
N ILE A 197 22.33 20.63 -6.42
CA ILE A 197 21.85 21.80 -7.17
C ILE A 197 21.35 22.88 -6.22
N SER A 198 21.45 24.14 -6.65
CA SER A 198 20.81 25.24 -5.93
C SER A 198 19.29 25.15 -6.04
N LEU A 199 18.61 25.26 -4.90
CA LEU A 199 17.16 25.25 -4.87
C LEU A 199 16.59 26.63 -5.25
N PRO A 200 15.31 26.70 -5.68
CA PRO A 200 14.59 27.96 -5.81
C PRO A 200 14.66 28.78 -4.50
N THR A 201 14.64 30.11 -4.64
CA THR A 201 14.80 31.06 -3.53
C THR A 201 13.84 30.80 -2.36
N GLU A 202 12.66 30.26 -2.66
CA GLU A 202 11.60 29.95 -1.68
C GLU A 202 11.96 28.81 -0.73
N HIS A 203 12.79 27.85 -1.18
CA HIS A 203 13.18 26.70 -0.37
C HIS A 203 14.55 26.89 0.30
N GLY A 204 15.43 27.69 -0.31
CA GLY A 204 16.75 28.01 0.20
C GLY A 204 17.72 26.80 0.26
N GLY A 205 19.01 27.03 0.00
CA GLY A 205 20.03 25.99 0.12
C GLY A 205 20.20 25.13 -1.14
N THR A 206 20.55 23.85 -0.93
CA THR A 206 20.92 22.92 -2.00
C THR A 206 20.16 21.59 -1.89
N GLY A 207 19.70 21.07 -3.03
CA GLY A 207 18.99 19.80 -3.15
C GLY A 207 19.72 18.79 -4.03
N LYS A 208 19.08 17.63 -4.27
CA LYS A 208 19.56 16.61 -5.22
C LYS A 208 18.54 16.42 -6.34
N LEU A 209 19.03 16.31 -7.57
CA LEU A 209 18.22 15.89 -8.71
C LEU A 209 18.00 14.38 -8.68
N CYS A 210 16.83 13.96 -9.12
CA CYS A 210 16.49 12.56 -9.28
C CYS A 210 15.67 12.32 -10.55
N SER A 211 15.76 11.11 -11.09
CA SER A 211 14.85 10.62 -12.12
C SER A 211 13.77 9.77 -11.49
N LEU A 212 12.54 10.01 -11.90
CA LEU A 212 11.32 9.40 -11.39
C LEU A 212 10.66 8.61 -12.51
N GLU A 213 10.23 7.38 -12.23
CA GLU A 213 9.34 6.63 -13.10
C GLU A 213 7.93 6.66 -12.50
N ILE A 214 6.99 7.28 -13.20
CA ILE A 214 5.61 7.42 -12.71
C ILE A 214 4.93 6.06 -12.79
N LEU A 215 4.53 5.50 -11.65
CA LEU A 215 3.89 4.19 -11.58
C LEU A 215 2.39 4.27 -11.85
N THR A 216 1.73 5.27 -11.29
CA THR A 216 0.31 5.59 -11.53
C THR A 216 0.05 7.06 -11.29
N SER A 217 -0.87 7.63 -12.06
CA SER A 217 -1.42 8.95 -11.79
C SER A 217 -2.87 9.05 -12.25
N SER A 218 -3.69 9.75 -11.47
CA SER A 218 -5.08 10.09 -11.81
C SER A 218 -5.19 11.34 -12.67
N LYS A 219 -4.10 12.11 -12.80
CA LYS A 219 -4.00 13.35 -13.57
C LYS A 219 -2.66 13.44 -14.27
N GLU A 220 -2.51 14.48 -15.07
CA GLU A 220 -1.27 14.84 -15.72
C GLU A 220 -0.28 15.41 -14.70
N VAL A 221 0.94 14.90 -14.69
CA VAL A 221 2.02 15.42 -13.83
C VAL A 221 2.70 16.58 -14.54
N GLU A 222 2.84 17.70 -13.84
CA GLU A 222 3.39 18.96 -14.37
C GLU A 222 4.65 19.40 -13.61
N ALA A 223 5.46 20.24 -14.26
CA ALA A 223 6.55 20.93 -13.57
C ALA A 223 5.97 21.88 -12.51
N GLY A 224 6.45 21.78 -11.28
CA GLY A 224 5.93 22.52 -10.14
C GLY A 224 5.18 21.66 -9.13
N ASP A 225 4.73 20.47 -9.51
CA ASP A 225 4.06 19.53 -8.61
C ASP A 225 5.00 19.12 -7.46
N LEU A 226 4.43 18.98 -6.27
CA LEU A 226 5.19 18.59 -5.09
C LEU A 226 5.40 17.09 -5.05
N LEU A 227 6.59 16.71 -4.58
CA LEU A 227 6.96 15.34 -4.29
C LEU A 227 7.01 15.16 -2.79
N PHE A 228 6.58 14.00 -2.29
CA PHE A 228 6.71 13.63 -0.87
C PHE A 228 7.23 12.21 -0.76
N LEU A 229 8.30 12.01 0.00
CA LEU A 229 8.85 10.68 0.26
C LEU A 229 7.81 9.77 0.93
N LEU A 230 7.68 8.55 0.42
CA LEU A 230 6.84 7.51 0.97
C LEU A 230 7.67 6.47 1.71
N THR A 231 7.14 6.00 2.84
CA THR A 231 7.64 4.79 3.49
C THR A 231 6.82 3.61 2.96
N VAL A 232 7.50 2.60 2.43
CA VAL A 232 6.87 1.41 1.85
C VAL A 232 7.42 0.18 2.53
N ASN A 233 6.54 -0.60 3.13
CA ASN A 233 6.88 -1.88 3.74
C ASN A 233 6.14 -3.00 3.01
N ILE A 234 6.87 -4.04 2.60
CA ILE A 234 6.32 -5.22 1.95
C ILE A 234 6.68 -6.44 2.76
N THR A 235 5.65 -7.15 3.19
CA THR A 235 5.78 -8.38 3.96
C THR A 235 5.25 -9.55 3.15
N ALA A 236 6.11 -10.52 2.85
CA ALA A 236 5.72 -11.79 2.29
C ALA A 236 4.89 -12.55 3.32
N GLN A 237 3.64 -12.87 3.00
CA GLN A 237 2.79 -13.64 3.88
C GLN A 237 3.14 -15.12 3.75
N GLU A 238 3.17 -15.81 4.88
CA GLU A 238 3.25 -17.26 4.87
C GLU A 238 2.01 -17.81 4.13
N PRO A 239 2.19 -18.86 3.31
CA PRO A 239 1.08 -19.45 2.60
C PRO A 239 0.10 -19.96 3.65
N VAL A 240 -1.15 -19.52 3.58
CA VAL A 240 -2.21 -20.17 4.34
C VAL A 240 -2.27 -21.59 3.77
N LEU A 241 -1.69 -22.53 4.50
CA LEU A 241 -1.81 -23.96 4.23
C LEU A 241 -3.28 -24.34 4.43
N GLU A 242 -4.16 -23.99 3.49
CA GLU A 242 -5.51 -24.56 3.40
C GLU A 242 -5.46 -26.07 3.04
N ALA A 243 -4.25 -26.62 2.85
CA ALA A 243 -3.98 -28.03 2.62
C ALA A 243 -3.38 -28.75 3.84
N LEU A 244 -3.77 -28.37 5.06
CA LEU A 244 -3.90 -29.29 6.20
C LEU A 244 -5.12 -28.87 7.02
N ALA A 245 -6.29 -28.81 6.40
CA ALA A 245 -7.42 -29.41 7.07
C ALA A 245 -7.04 -30.89 7.22
N GLU A 246 -6.30 -31.24 8.29
CA GLU A 246 -6.45 -32.57 8.85
C GLU A 246 -7.96 -32.77 8.93
N PRO A 247 -8.55 -33.80 8.30
CA PRO A 247 -9.86 -34.20 8.75
C PRO A 247 -9.65 -34.42 10.24
N LEU A 248 -10.32 -33.60 11.07
CA LEU A 248 -10.49 -33.88 12.49
C LEU A 248 -10.67 -35.39 12.57
N PRO A 249 -9.83 -36.14 13.31
CA PRO A 249 -10.04 -37.57 13.40
C PRO A 249 -11.51 -37.73 13.75
N GLU A 250 -12.26 -38.42 12.88
CA GLU A 250 -13.66 -38.72 13.13
C GLU A 250 -13.64 -39.43 14.48
N ILE A 251 -13.96 -38.68 15.54
CA ILE A 251 -14.25 -39.27 16.83
C ILE A 251 -15.46 -40.14 16.47
N PRO A 252 -15.34 -41.47 16.47
CA PRO A 252 -16.52 -42.28 16.28
C PRO A 252 -17.41 -41.87 17.44
N ALA A 253 -18.61 -41.36 17.13
CA ALA A 253 -19.65 -41.12 18.10
C ALA A 253 -20.09 -42.48 18.69
N GLN A 254 -19.24 -43.08 19.51
CA GLN A 254 -19.62 -44.07 20.48
C GLN A 254 -19.89 -43.29 21.75
N LEU A 255 -21.14 -42.85 21.86
CA LEU A 255 -21.74 -42.56 23.16
C LEU A 255 -21.45 -43.77 24.04
N GLU A 256 -20.53 -43.63 25.01
CA GLU A 256 -20.36 -44.59 26.09
C GLU A 256 -21.71 -44.71 26.79
N THR A 257 -22.44 -45.77 26.42
CA THR A 257 -23.64 -46.16 27.14
C THR A 257 -23.10 -46.84 28.40
N VAL A 258 -23.06 -46.12 29.51
CA VAL A 258 -22.73 -46.69 30.82
C VAL A 258 -23.83 -47.69 31.17
N VAL A 259 -23.60 -48.96 30.82
CA VAL A 259 -24.41 -50.07 31.31
C VAL A 259 -23.95 -50.34 32.73
N VAL A 260 -24.70 -49.83 33.71
CA VAL A 260 -24.52 -50.20 35.11
C VAL A 260 -24.93 -51.67 35.27
N GLN A 261 -23.96 -52.57 35.40
CA GLN A 261 -24.23 -53.93 35.86
C GLN A 261 -24.60 -53.88 37.35
N PRO A 262 -25.74 -54.46 37.78
CA PRO A 262 -26.03 -54.62 39.20
C PRO A 262 -25.00 -55.59 39.82
N ALA A 263 -24.48 -55.21 40.98
CA ALA A 263 -23.46 -55.99 41.70
C ALA A 263 -23.94 -57.42 41.97
N PRO A 264 -23.08 -58.44 41.79
CA PRO A 264 -23.41 -59.81 42.17
C PRO A 264 -23.45 -59.93 43.69
N ASN A 265 -24.53 -60.56 44.18
CA ASN A 265 -24.76 -61.00 45.55
C ASN A 265 -23.48 -61.57 46.18
N ASP A 266 -22.93 -60.87 47.17
CA ASP A 266 -22.04 -61.49 48.13
C ASP A 266 -22.86 -62.19 49.22
N THR A 267 -22.39 -63.39 49.51
CA THR A 267 -23.03 -64.46 50.25
C THR A 267 -23.38 -64.03 51.68
N VAL A 268 -24.67 -64.11 52.03
CA VAL A 268 -25.11 -64.07 53.44
C VAL A 268 -24.68 -65.37 54.09
N ALA A 269 -23.77 -65.28 55.07
CA ALA A 269 -23.44 -66.40 55.95
C ALA A 269 -24.63 -66.68 56.89
N GLU A 270 -25.13 -67.92 56.88
CA GLU A 270 -26.07 -68.41 57.88
C GLU A 270 -25.41 -68.44 59.28
N PRO A 271 -26.05 -67.92 60.33
CA PRO A 271 -25.67 -68.23 61.69
C PRO A 271 -26.21 -69.61 62.09
N ALA A 272 -25.29 -70.45 62.56
CA ALA A 272 -25.53 -71.80 63.04
C ALA A 272 -26.51 -71.86 64.23
N GLU A 273 -27.44 -72.83 64.18
CA GLU A 273 -28.21 -73.27 65.33
C GLU A 273 -27.28 -73.80 66.43
N SER A 274 -27.48 -73.31 67.66
CA SER A 274 -27.05 -74.00 68.87
C SER A 274 -28.29 -74.41 69.67
N LYS A 275 -28.32 -75.71 70.01
CA LYS A 275 -29.24 -76.48 70.88
C LYS A 275 -30.05 -75.72 71.92
#